data_AF-A0ABD0SY81-F1
#
_entry.id   AF-A0ABD0SY81-F1
#
_cell.length_a   1.000
_cell.length_b   1.000
_cell.length_c   1.000
_cell.angle_alpha   90.00
_cell.angle_beta   90.00
_cell.angle_gamma   90.00
#
_symmetry.space_group_name_H-M   'P 1'
#
loop_
_entity.id
_entity.type
_entity.pdbx_description
1 polymer ?
#
loop_
_entity_poly.entity_id
_entity_poly.type
_entity_poly.pdbx_seq_one_letter_code
_entity_poly.pdbx_strand_id
1 'polypeptide(L)'
;MFGVIGLFVLMFATCRANVAVSRSDTPQVLCGLIPDKLNSCGHLPTIVSAESAKKCGSSSNSCQRMTCIFQESGWMDGKSVNNAKLSEYLDHFSSEHPDWTAAIQHAKTTCLVPNLPAQGFHLNCPAYDVVTCVFRSFVWNIPPSLWSSSSDCEPVRQYAAACPVCPADCFSPAIPVGSCNACRALPRSP
;
A
#
# COMPACT_ATOMS: atom_id res chain seq x y z
N MET A 1 -39.80 -52.80 56.20
CA MET A 1 -40.39 -51.46 56.43
C MET A 1 -40.06 -50.60 55.23
N PHE A 2 -41.09 -49.97 54.66
CA PHE A 2 -41.07 -49.24 53.39
C PHE A 2 -40.23 -47.97 53.47
N GLY A 3 -39.53 -47.65 52.37
CA GLY A 3 -38.83 -46.39 52.18
C GLY A 3 -38.70 -46.06 50.70
N VAL A 4 -39.77 -45.52 50.11
CA VAL A 4 -39.77 -44.95 48.76
C VAL A 4 -39.14 -43.56 48.85
N ILE A 5 -37.96 -43.37 48.24
CA ILE A 5 -37.35 -42.05 48.07
C ILE A 5 -37.40 -41.73 46.57
N GLY A 6 -38.34 -40.84 46.21
CA GLY A 6 -38.47 -40.30 44.87
C GLY A 6 -37.35 -39.30 44.58
N LEU A 7 -36.61 -39.55 43.49
CA LEU A 7 -35.59 -38.62 43.01
C LEU A 7 -36.24 -37.62 42.03
N PHE A 8 -36.33 -36.37 42.45
CA PHE A 8 -36.75 -35.25 41.62
C PHE A 8 -35.68 -34.95 40.55
N VAL A 9 -36.07 -35.02 39.28
CA VAL A 9 -35.27 -34.58 38.13
C VAL A 9 -35.36 -33.05 38.03
N LEU A 10 -34.30 -32.35 38.42
CA LEU A 10 -34.13 -30.91 38.18
C LEU A 10 -33.61 -30.70 36.76
N MET A 11 -34.49 -30.34 35.82
CA MET A 11 -34.09 -29.75 34.53
C MET A 11 -33.52 -28.35 34.78
N PHE A 12 -32.20 -28.20 34.70
CA PHE A 12 -31.57 -26.90 34.56
C PHE A 12 -31.69 -26.44 33.10
N ALA A 13 -32.63 -25.55 32.82
CA ALA A 13 -32.64 -24.77 31.58
C ALA A 13 -31.45 -23.80 31.63
N THR A 14 -30.33 -24.17 30.99
CA THR A 14 -29.20 -23.26 30.82
C THR A 14 -29.58 -22.22 29.77
N CYS A 15 -29.90 -21.00 30.20
CA CYS A 15 -29.95 -19.83 29.33
C CYS A 15 -28.61 -19.70 28.60
N ARG A 16 -28.63 -19.76 27.26
CA ARG A 16 -27.49 -19.31 26.45
C ARG A 16 -27.37 -17.81 26.65
N ALA A 17 -26.44 -17.38 27.50
CA ALA A 17 -26.01 -16.00 27.52
C ALA A 17 -25.45 -15.68 26.13
N ASN A 18 -26.08 -14.73 25.43
CA ASN A 18 -25.48 -14.10 24.26
C ASN A 18 -24.19 -13.44 24.74
N VAL A 19 -23.06 -14.08 24.47
CA VAL A 19 -21.75 -13.45 24.61
C VAL A 19 -21.74 -12.31 23.61
N ALA A 20 -21.90 -11.09 24.11
CA ALA A 20 -21.62 -9.90 23.32
C ALA A 20 -20.18 -10.01 22.86
N VAL A 21 -19.97 -10.16 21.55
CA VAL A 21 -18.66 -10.03 20.93
C VAL A 21 -18.20 -8.61 21.25
N SER A 22 -17.27 -8.46 22.19
CA SER A 22 -16.64 -7.17 22.47
C SER A 22 -16.11 -6.60 21.16
N ARG A 23 -16.70 -5.50 20.72
CA ARG A 23 -16.22 -4.69 19.61
C ARG A 23 -14.79 -4.28 19.99
N SER A 24 -13.80 -4.64 19.17
CA SER A 24 -12.41 -4.29 19.44
C SER A 24 -12.30 -2.78 19.69
N ASP A 25 -11.83 -2.39 20.89
CA ASP A 25 -11.59 -0.99 21.28
C ASP A 25 -10.36 -0.37 20.59
N THR A 26 -9.77 -1.05 19.60
CA THR A 26 -8.73 -0.45 18.77
C THR A 26 -9.41 0.52 17.80
N PRO A 27 -9.03 1.82 17.76
CA PRO A 27 -9.52 2.74 16.76
C PRO A 27 -9.32 2.13 15.37
N GLN A 28 -10.41 1.92 14.63
CA GLN A 28 -10.29 1.42 13.26
C GLN A 28 -9.57 2.48 12.43
N VAL A 29 -8.42 2.12 11.86
CA VAL A 29 -7.73 2.98 10.90
C VAL A 29 -8.61 3.12 9.67
N LEU A 30 -9.02 4.34 9.36
CA LEU A 30 -9.80 4.65 8.17
C LEU A 30 -8.86 4.77 6.97
N CYS A 31 -9.00 3.86 6.02
CA CYS A 31 -8.20 3.85 4.80
C CYS A 31 -8.84 4.70 3.71
N GLY A 32 -8.05 5.23 2.80
CA GLY A 32 -8.55 6.13 1.77
C GLY A 32 -7.44 6.66 0.89
N LEU A 33 -7.55 7.94 0.53
CA LEU A 33 -6.49 8.65 -0.19
C LEU A 33 -5.18 8.59 0.59
N ILE A 34 -4.07 8.54 -0.15
CA ILE A 34 -2.74 8.63 0.42
C ILE A 34 -2.63 9.99 1.14
N PRO A 35 -2.22 10.04 2.42
CA PRO A 35 -2.11 11.31 3.14
C PRO A 35 -1.12 12.27 2.47
N ASP A 36 -1.51 13.53 2.29
CA ASP A 36 -0.65 14.55 1.64
C ASP A 36 0.68 14.77 2.36
N LYS A 37 0.71 14.56 3.69
CA LYS A 37 1.90 14.66 4.53
C LYS A 37 2.78 13.41 4.49
N LEU A 38 2.47 12.37 3.71
CA LEU A 38 3.23 11.12 3.72
C LEU A 38 4.72 11.33 3.41
N ASN A 39 5.04 12.13 2.41
CA ASN A 39 6.43 12.41 2.05
C ASN A 39 7.18 13.17 3.14
N SER A 40 6.56 14.18 3.76
CA SER A 40 7.20 14.98 4.81
C SER A 40 7.26 14.26 6.16
N CYS A 41 6.30 13.37 6.45
CA CYS A 41 6.28 12.57 7.67
C CYS A 41 7.23 11.38 7.62
N GLY A 42 7.34 10.71 6.47
CA GLY A 42 8.18 9.52 6.28
C GLY A 42 9.54 9.79 5.65
N HIS A 43 9.87 11.06 5.34
CA HIS A 43 11.05 11.47 4.58
C HIS A 43 11.31 10.61 3.34
N LEU A 44 10.25 10.32 2.58
CA LEU A 44 10.32 9.47 1.40
C LEU A 44 11.29 10.05 0.37
N PRO A 45 12.23 9.25 -0.15
CA PRO A 45 13.25 9.75 -1.05
C PRO A 45 12.67 9.82 -2.47
N THR A 46 13.21 10.74 -3.26
CA THR A 46 12.77 10.93 -4.64
C THR A 46 13.56 9.98 -5.55
N ILE A 47 12.88 8.96 -6.10
CA ILE A 47 13.48 7.94 -6.99
C ILE A 47 13.61 8.46 -8.43
N VAL A 48 12.73 9.36 -8.86
CA VAL A 48 12.79 9.92 -10.23
C VAL A 48 13.65 11.17 -10.23
N SER A 49 14.61 11.25 -11.15
CA SER A 49 15.44 12.45 -11.30
C SER A 49 14.58 13.70 -11.57
N ALA A 50 15.00 14.84 -11.02
CA ALA A 50 14.30 16.11 -11.24
C ALA A 50 14.25 16.50 -12.72
N GLU A 51 15.27 16.13 -13.48
CA GLU A 51 15.36 16.35 -14.93
C GLU A 51 14.28 15.59 -15.70
N SER A 52 14.19 14.27 -15.50
CA SER A 52 13.17 13.43 -16.15
C SER A 52 11.76 13.84 -15.71
N ALA A 53 11.57 14.16 -14.43
CA ALA A 53 10.30 14.66 -13.91
C ALA A 53 9.86 15.97 -14.59
N LYS A 54 10.80 16.90 -14.81
CA LYS A 54 10.54 18.16 -15.52
C LYS A 54 10.23 17.92 -17.00
N LYS A 55 11.04 17.11 -17.69
CA LYS A 55 10.88 16.83 -19.12
C LYS A 55 9.55 16.14 -19.44
N CYS A 56 9.11 15.25 -18.56
CA CYS A 56 7.87 14.49 -18.72
C CYS A 56 6.65 15.11 -18.04
N GLY A 57 6.78 16.28 -17.40
CA GLY A 57 5.74 16.88 -16.55
C GLY A 57 4.51 17.42 -17.29
N SER A 58 4.53 17.50 -18.62
CA SER A 58 3.46 18.11 -19.43
C SER A 58 2.26 17.19 -19.68
N SER A 59 2.37 15.87 -19.45
CA SER A 59 1.25 14.96 -19.64
C SER A 59 0.34 14.93 -18.40
N SER A 60 -0.96 15.18 -18.62
CA SER A 60 -2.00 14.99 -17.61
C SER A 60 -2.34 13.51 -17.35
N ASN A 61 -1.83 12.61 -18.18
CA ASN A 61 -2.06 11.17 -18.06
C ASN A 61 -0.88 10.51 -17.35
N SER A 62 -1.13 9.96 -16.15
CA SER A 62 -0.09 9.33 -15.33
C SER A 62 0.63 8.20 -16.05
N CYS A 63 -0.05 7.41 -16.88
CA CYS A 63 0.58 6.35 -17.66
C CYS A 63 1.59 6.90 -18.68
N GLN A 64 1.19 7.90 -19.47
CA GLN A 64 2.08 8.53 -20.44
C GLN A 64 3.27 9.21 -19.74
N ARG A 65 3.01 9.92 -18.64
CA ARG A 65 4.05 10.57 -17.84
C ARG A 65 5.08 9.55 -17.31
N MET A 66 4.63 8.44 -16.72
CA MET A 66 5.54 7.40 -16.22
C MET A 66 6.29 6.70 -17.34
N THR A 67 5.64 6.44 -18.47
CA THR A 67 6.29 5.86 -19.65
C THR A 67 7.40 6.77 -20.16
N CYS A 68 7.15 8.08 -20.27
CA CYS A 68 8.17 9.06 -20.65
C CYS A 68 9.36 9.02 -19.68
N ILE A 69 9.11 9.05 -18.36
CA ILE A 69 10.19 9.01 -17.36
C ILE A 69 11.05 7.75 -17.53
N PHE A 70 10.42 6.60 -17.73
CA PHE A 70 11.13 5.33 -17.90
C PHE A 70 11.94 5.31 -19.20
N GLN A 71 11.41 5.88 -20.28
CA GLN A 71 12.14 6.01 -21.54
C GLN A 71 13.37 6.90 -21.39
N GLU A 72 13.21 8.08 -20.78
CA GLU A 72 14.30 9.03 -20.52
C GLU A 72 15.37 8.45 -19.61
N SER A 73 14.96 7.61 -18.65
CA SER A 73 15.88 6.93 -17.72
C SER A 73 16.51 5.66 -18.31
N GLY A 74 16.15 5.28 -19.54
CA GLY A 74 16.63 4.06 -20.18
C GLY A 74 16.12 2.76 -19.53
N TRP A 75 15.04 2.84 -18.75
CA TRP A 75 14.40 1.72 -18.04
C TRP A 75 13.32 1.03 -18.87
N MET A 76 13.21 1.35 -20.16
CA MET A 76 12.37 0.63 -21.11
C MET A 76 13.22 -0.23 -22.05
N ASP A 77 12.70 -1.40 -22.39
CA ASP A 77 13.12 -2.23 -23.53
C ASP A 77 11.92 -2.37 -24.48
N GLY A 78 11.91 -1.51 -25.51
CA GLY A 78 10.75 -1.34 -26.38
C GLY A 78 9.50 -0.90 -25.60
N LYS A 79 8.51 -1.78 -25.49
CA LYS A 79 7.24 -1.54 -24.77
C LYS A 79 7.22 -2.09 -23.34
N SER A 80 8.26 -2.81 -22.93
CA SER A 80 8.34 -3.44 -21.62
C SER A 80 9.36 -2.72 -20.73
N VAL A 81 9.25 -2.89 -19.41
CA VAL A 81 10.25 -2.36 -18.47
C VAL A 81 11.50 -3.23 -18.53
N ASN A 82 12.66 -2.60 -18.58
CA ASN A 82 13.95 -3.26 -18.43
C ASN A 82 14.24 -3.44 -16.93
N ASN A 83 13.73 -4.53 -16.36
CA ASN A 83 13.87 -4.82 -14.93
C ASN A 83 15.34 -4.92 -14.48
N ALA A 84 16.25 -5.38 -15.35
CA ALA A 84 17.67 -5.47 -15.02
C ALA A 84 18.30 -4.09 -14.81
N LYS A 85 18.08 -3.15 -15.74
CA LYS A 85 18.57 -1.77 -15.61
C LYS A 85 17.95 -1.03 -14.43
N LEU A 86 16.65 -1.22 -14.20
CA LEU A 86 16.00 -0.61 -13.04
C LEU A 86 16.49 -1.22 -11.72
N SER A 87 16.78 -2.52 -11.69
CA SER A 87 17.40 -3.19 -10.54
C SER A 87 18.79 -2.62 -10.25
N GLU A 88 19.63 -2.44 -11.27
CA GLU A 88 20.97 -1.82 -11.16
C GLU A 88 20.87 -0.39 -10.63
N TYR A 89 19.94 0.40 -11.17
CA TYR A 89 19.67 1.74 -10.67
C TYR A 89 19.27 1.73 -9.18
N LEU A 90 18.38 0.81 -8.78
CA LEU A 90 17.97 0.68 -7.38
C LEU A 90 19.12 0.24 -6.47
N ASP A 91 20.07 -0.57 -6.96
CA ASP A 91 21.28 -0.91 -6.22
C ASP A 91 22.19 0.30 -6.00
N HIS A 92 22.38 1.13 -7.03
CA HIS A 92 23.09 2.40 -6.88
C HIS A 92 22.37 3.33 -5.89
N PHE A 93 21.07 3.50 -6.04
CA PHE A 93 20.24 4.31 -5.16
C PHE A 93 20.32 3.83 -3.70
N SER A 94 20.40 2.51 -3.47
CA SER A 94 20.60 1.95 -2.13
C SER A 94 21.93 2.33 -1.49
N SER A 95 22.98 2.52 -2.30
CA SER A 95 24.29 2.97 -1.81
C SER A 95 24.29 4.43 -1.37
N GLU A 96 23.46 5.27 -2.02
CA GLU A 96 23.28 6.68 -1.68
C GLU A 96 22.27 6.88 -0.53
N HIS A 97 21.37 5.92 -0.33
CA HIS A 97 20.29 5.96 0.66
C HIS A 97 20.28 4.69 1.53
N PRO A 98 21.33 4.44 2.35
CA PRO A 98 21.48 3.19 3.08
C PRO A 98 20.33 2.88 4.04
N ASP A 99 19.71 3.90 4.63
CA ASP A 99 18.54 3.73 5.51
C ASP A 99 17.34 3.10 4.79
N TRP A 100 17.24 3.25 3.47
CA TRP A 100 16.15 2.73 2.65
C TRP A 100 16.42 1.33 2.07
N THR A 101 17.54 0.70 2.41
CA THR A 101 17.95 -0.60 1.82
C THR A 101 16.84 -1.65 1.93
N ALA A 102 16.15 -1.75 3.08
CA ALA A 102 15.07 -2.73 3.26
C ALA A 102 13.90 -2.49 2.28
N ALA A 103 13.46 -1.24 2.13
CA ALA A 103 12.43 -0.85 1.18
C ALA A 103 12.83 -1.11 -0.27
N ILE A 104 14.09 -0.81 -0.61
CA ILE A 104 14.64 -1.01 -1.95
C ILE A 104 14.69 -2.51 -2.28
N GLN A 105 15.19 -3.35 -1.37
CA GLN A 105 15.22 -4.79 -1.58
C GLN A 105 13.81 -5.35 -1.74
N HIS A 106 12.86 -4.93 -0.88
CA HIS A 106 11.46 -5.32 -1.04
C HIS A 106 10.88 -4.90 -2.40
N ALA A 107 11.19 -3.68 -2.85
CA ALA A 107 10.75 -3.18 -4.16
C ALA A 107 11.34 -4.03 -5.30
N LYS A 108 12.63 -4.35 -5.26
CA LYS A 108 13.28 -5.21 -6.27
C LYS A 108 12.63 -6.59 -6.33
N THR A 109 12.43 -7.24 -5.19
CA THR A 109 11.88 -8.60 -5.13
C THR A 109 10.41 -8.67 -5.55
N THR A 110 9.63 -7.64 -5.22
CA THR A 110 8.17 -7.67 -5.37
C THR A 110 7.71 -7.01 -6.67
N CYS A 111 8.42 -5.98 -7.13
CA CYS A 111 7.96 -5.13 -8.23
C CYS A 111 8.67 -5.41 -9.55
N LEU A 112 9.93 -5.87 -9.51
CA LEU A 112 10.72 -6.12 -10.72
C LEU A 112 10.58 -7.58 -11.20
N VAL A 113 9.36 -8.11 -11.12
CA VAL A 113 9.02 -9.46 -11.55
C VAL A 113 8.56 -9.49 -13.01
N PRO A 114 8.74 -10.61 -13.72
CA PRO A 114 8.07 -10.82 -15.00
C PRO A 114 6.55 -10.72 -14.82
N ASN A 115 5.87 -10.04 -15.74
CA ASN A 115 4.40 -9.91 -15.75
C ASN A 115 3.81 -9.35 -14.44
N LEU A 116 4.41 -8.27 -13.91
CA LEU A 116 3.85 -7.55 -12.77
C LEU A 116 2.34 -7.26 -13.03
N PRO A 117 1.43 -7.68 -12.14
CA PRO A 117 0.01 -7.39 -12.30
C PRO A 117 -0.24 -5.88 -12.27
N ALA A 118 -1.31 -5.44 -12.93
CA ALA A 118 -1.73 -4.05 -12.89
C ALA A 118 -1.87 -3.56 -11.43
N GLN A 119 -1.24 -2.43 -11.12
CA GLN A 119 -1.16 -1.88 -9.76
C GLN A 119 -2.16 -0.75 -9.52
N GLY A 120 -2.92 -0.36 -10.53
CA GLY A 120 -3.91 0.70 -10.43
C GLY A 120 -4.87 0.75 -11.60
N PHE A 121 -5.34 1.96 -11.90
CA PHE A 121 -6.36 2.18 -12.92
C PHE A 121 -5.83 2.06 -14.36
N HIS A 122 -4.60 2.49 -14.61
CA HIS A 122 -4.03 2.49 -15.95
C HIS A 122 -3.60 1.07 -16.36
N LEU A 123 -4.49 0.37 -17.05
CA LEU A 123 -4.22 -0.96 -17.58
C LEU A 123 -3.20 -0.91 -18.73
N ASN A 124 -2.44 -2.00 -18.88
CA ASN A 124 -1.39 -2.14 -19.90
C ASN A 124 -0.35 -1.01 -19.83
N CYS A 125 -0.06 -0.53 -18.62
CA CYS A 125 0.90 0.54 -18.40
C CYS A 125 2.05 0.10 -17.48
N PRO A 126 3.01 -0.68 -18.00
CA PRO A 126 3.99 -1.36 -17.17
C PRO A 126 4.89 -0.40 -16.37
N ALA A 127 5.25 0.76 -16.93
CA ALA A 127 6.01 1.78 -16.21
C ALA A 127 5.21 2.35 -15.00
N TYR A 128 3.92 2.62 -15.19
CA TYR A 128 3.04 3.08 -14.12
C TYR A 128 2.86 2.01 -13.04
N ASP A 129 2.72 0.75 -13.45
CA ASP A 129 2.56 -0.36 -12.52
C ASP A 129 3.82 -0.54 -11.65
N VAL A 130 5.01 -0.53 -12.28
CA VAL A 130 6.28 -0.64 -11.56
C VAL A 130 6.47 0.53 -10.59
N VAL A 131 6.27 1.79 -11.01
CA VAL A 131 6.40 2.95 -10.11
C VAL A 131 5.43 2.86 -8.93
N THR A 132 4.18 2.47 -9.18
CA THR A 132 3.17 2.34 -8.12
C THR A 132 3.55 1.25 -7.12
N CYS A 133 4.05 0.10 -7.60
CA CYS A 133 4.53 -0.96 -6.73
C CYS A 133 5.77 -0.55 -5.92
N VAL A 134 6.74 0.10 -6.56
CA VAL A 134 7.96 0.59 -5.90
C VAL A 134 7.57 1.60 -4.83
N PHE A 135 6.74 2.60 -5.14
CA PHE A 135 6.26 3.57 -4.18
C PHE A 135 5.58 2.91 -2.97
N ARG A 136 4.69 1.95 -3.21
CA ARG A 136 4.05 1.16 -2.14
C ARG A 136 5.09 0.42 -1.27
N SER A 137 6.10 -0.17 -1.88
CA SER A 137 7.18 -0.84 -1.16
C SER A 137 7.93 0.11 -0.24
N PHE A 138 8.17 1.35 -0.67
CA PHE A 138 8.77 2.37 0.18
C PHE A 138 7.86 2.76 1.33
N VAL A 139 6.56 3.00 1.08
CA VAL A 139 5.61 3.39 2.14
C VAL A 139 5.46 2.32 3.22
N TRP A 140 5.40 1.05 2.85
CA TRP A 140 5.27 -0.05 3.82
C TRP A 140 6.57 -0.36 4.57
N ASN A 141 7.70 0.09 4.05
CA ASN A 141 9.02 -0.17 4.63
C ASN A 141 9.73 1.12 5.03
N ILE A 142 8.98 2.17 5.39
CA ILE A 142 9.57 3.41 5.94
C ILE A 142 10.32 3.05 7.24
N PRO A 143 11.64 3.28 7.32
CA PRO A 143 12.42 2.98 8.51
C PRO A 143 11.87 3.72 9.73
N PRO A 144 11.79 3.06 10.91
CA PRO A 144 11.32 3.71 12.13
C PRO A 144 12.05 5.02 12.45
N SER A 145 13.36 5.08 12.17
CA SER A 145 14.21 6.27 12.38
C SER A 145 13.89 7.45 11.47
N LEU A 146 13.21 7.22 10.34
CA LEU A 146 12.88 8.26 9.37
C LEU A 146 11.47 8.85 9.58
N TRP A 147 10.65 8.26 10.44
CA TRP A 147 9.38 8.87 10.80
C TRP A 147 9.58 10.14 11.64
N SER A 148 8.97 11.24 11.20
CA SER A 148 8.89 12.47 12.00
C SER A 148 8.17 12.21 13.33
N SER A 149 8.72 12.72 14.42
CA SER A 149 8.14 12.60 15.77
C SER A 149 6.93 13.52 16.00
N SER A 150 6.54 14.33 15.01
CA SER A 150 5.36 15.21 15.12
C SER A 150 4.08 14.41 15.35
N SER A 151 3.20 14.94 16.22
CA SER A 151 1.84 14.39 16.43
C SER A 151 1.01 14.40 15.15
N ASP A 152 1.26 15.37 14.26
CA ASP A 152 0.58 15.46 12.95
C ASP A 152 0.87 14.25 12.04
N CYS A 153 1.95 13.54 12.30
CA CYS A 153 2.36 12.37 11.52
C CYS A 153 1.80 11.06 12.09
N GLU A 154 1.09 11.09 13.22
CA GLU A 154 0.49 9.90 13.81
C GLU A 154 -0.56 9.25 12.91
N PRO A 155 -1.53 9.99 12.33
CA PRO A 155 -2.48 9.38 11.38
C PRO A 155 -1.80 8.84 10.12
N VAL A 156 -0.70 9.46 9.70
CA VAL A 156 0.08 9.04 8.53
C VAL A 156 0.79 7.71 8.78
N ARG A 157 1.40 7.54 9.97
CA ARG A 157 1.98 6.26 10.39
C ARG A 157 0.94 5.16 10.46
N GLN A 158 -0.22 5.45 11.04
CA GLN A 158 -1.34 4.50 11.13
C GLN A 158 -1.82 4.07 9.75
N TYR A 159 -1.97 5.03 8.81
CA TYR A 159 -2.26 4.72 7.42
C TYR A 159 -1.21 3.80 6.80
N ALA A 160 0.08 4.14 6.90
CA ALA A 160 1.15 3.34 6.29
C ALA A 160 1.22 1.91 6.85
N ALA A 161 0.87 1.71 8.12
CA ALA A 161 0.88 0.41 8.77
C ALA A 161 -0.35 -0.48 8.45
N ALA A 162 -1.51 0.11 8.17
CA ALA A 162 -2.78 -0.62 8.08
C ALA A 162 -3.45 -0.58 6.71
N CYS A 163 -3.07 0.37 5.84
CA CYS A 163 -3.80 0.66 4.62
C CYS A 163 -3.03 0.27 3.35
N PRO A 164 -3.76 -0.13 2.28
CA PRO A 164 -3.19 -0.26 0.95
C PRO A 164 -2.86 1.13 0.41
N VAL A 165 -1.70 1.25 -0.23
CA VAL A 165 -1.30 2.45 -0.96
C VAL A 165 -2.00 2.45 -2.31
N CYS A 166 -2.92 3.39 -2.48
CA CYS A 166 -3.89 3.41 -3.56
C CYS A 166 -3.78 4.69 -4.37
N PRO A 167 -3.56 4.61 -5.69
CA PRO A 167 -3.66 5.77 -6.57
C PRO A 167 -5.01 6.46 -6.39
N ALA A 168 -5.03 7.80 -6.41
CA ALA A 168 -6.25 8.59 -6.21
C ALA A 168 -7.36 8.20 -7.21
N ASP A 169 -6.98 7.86 -8.44
CA ASP A 169 -7.91 7.41 -9.49
C ASP A 169 -8.74 6.20 -9.05
N CYS A 170 -8.22 5.31 -8.21
CA CYS A 170 -8.96 4.14 -7.71
C CYS A 170 -10.24 4.49 -6.93
N PHE A 171 -10.35 5.73 -6.44
CA PHE A 171 -11.52 6.25 -5.74
C PHE A 171 -12.52 6.96 -6.65
N SER A 172 -12.23 7.11 -7.94
CA SER A 172 -13.17 7.67 -8.91
C SER A 172 -14.43 6.79 -9.06
N PRO A 173 -15.62 7.38 -9.21
CA PRO A 173 -16.84 6.63 -9.52
C PRO A 173 -16.76 5.83 -10.82
N ALA A 174 -15.90 6.24 -11.76
CA ALA A 174 -15.75 5.62 -13.07
C ALA A 174 -14.91 4.33 -13.08
N ILE A 175 -14.33 3.92 -11.95
CA ILE A 175 -13.49 2.72 -11.86
C ILE A 175 -14.35 1.46 -11.88
N PRO A 176 -14.11 0.52 -12.82
CA PRO A 176 -14.84 -0.74 -12.87
C PRO A 176 -14.71 -1.56 -11.58
N VAL A 177 -15.78 -2.26 -11.21
CA VAL A 177 -15.74 -3.27 -10.13
C VAL A 177 -14.75 -4.35 -10.53
N GLY A 178 -13.81 -4.69 -9.64
CA GLY A 178 -12.69 -5.57 -9.97
C GLY A 178 -11.35 -4.83 -10.03
N SER A 179 -11.36 -3.55 -10.40
CA SER A 179 -10.16 -2.71 -10.48
C SER A 179 -9.88 -2.05 -9.13
N CYS A 180 -8.61 -2.09 -8.70
CA CYS A 180 -8.20 -1.58 -7.39
C CYS A 180 -8.97 -2.19 -6.19
N ASN A 181 -9.38 -3.46 -6.25
CA ASN A 181 -10.22 -4.10 -5.21
C ASN A 181 -9.66 -3.96 -3.78
N ALA A 182 -8.34 -4.10 -3.62
CA ALA A 182 -7.68 -3.91 -2.33
C ALA A 182 -7.95 -2.51 -1.75
N CYS A 183 -8.00 -1.48 -2.60
CA CYS A 183 -8.30 -0.09 -2.23
C CYS A 183 -9.76 0.13 -1.83
N ARG A 184 -10.66 -0.78 -2.23
CA ARG A 184 -12.10 -0.66 -2.00
C ARG A 184 -12.61 -1.52 -0.84
N ALA A 185 -11.78 -2.42 -0.31
CA ALA A 185 -12.16 -3.45 0.66
C ALA A 185 -12.07 -3.03 2.15
N LEU A 186 -11.40 -1.92 2.49
CA LEU A 186 -11.21 -1.47 3.87
C LEU A 186 -12.17 -0.33 4.28
N PRO A 187 -12.45 -0.15 5.60
CA PRO A 187 -13.24 0.96 6.12
C PRO A 187 -12.69 2.29 5.63
N ARG A 188 -13.55 3.15 5.06
CA ARG A 188 -13.12 4.40 4.43
C ARG A 188 -13.28 5.61 5.33
N SER A 189 -12.35 6.55 5.25
CA SER A 189 -12.63 7.92 5.70
C SER A 189 -13.76 8.50 4.82
N PRO A 190 -14.70 9.29 5.39
CA PRO A 190 -15.75 9.95 4.61
C PRO A 190 -15.22 10.71 3.39
#